data_AF-A0A3M1DW33-F1
#
_entry.id   AF-A0A3M1DW33-F1
#
_cell.length_a   1.000
_cell.length_b   1.000
_cell.length_c   1.000
_cell.angle_alpha   90.00
_cell.angle_beta   90.00
_cell.angle_gamma   90.00
#
_symmetry.space_group_name_H-M   'P 1'
#
loop_
_entity.id
_entity.type
_entity.pdbx_description
1 polymer ?
#
loop_
_entity_poly.entity_id
_entity_poly.type
_entity_poly.pdbx_seq_one_letter_code
_entity_poly.pdbx_strand_id
1 'polypeptide(L)'
;LFQAVRNQVVGQADRIQRTADALAELDVLCALADVASERNYVCPTVDDSDVLTIEEGRHPVVESMNLGERFVPNDVHLDCRENQLLIITGPNMAGKSTFMRQVALIALMAQMGSFVPAQKARIGLVDRIFTRVGASDNLARGQSTFMVEMTETAHILNHATARSLIVLDEIGRGTSTFDGVSIAWAVAEYLHDNPRVAARTLFATHYHELTDLALTRERVRNYNVAVKEWNDQIVFLRRIVKGGASHSYGIQVARLAGLPQPVIDRAKEVLKNLEAGEFVGEGQPRIARGRGEKRVDQNQLPLFGQPTDDALRKRLEEIDIDVLSPLEALNLLADLKAMVR
;
A
#
# COMPACT_ATOMS: atom_id res chain seq x y z
N LEU A 1 -30.88 17.95 -60.97
CA LEU A 1 -29.83 18.82 -60.35
C LEU A 1 -29.30 18.24 -59.03
N PHE A 2 -30.14 18.05 -57.99
CA PHE A 2 -29.71 17.51 -56.69
C PHE A 2 -28.84 16.23 -56.74
N GLN A 3 -29.31 15.19 -57.46
CA GLN A 3 -28.55 13.93 -57.58
C GLN A 3 -27.20 14.11 -58.29
N ALA A 4 -27.10 15.04 -59.25
CA ALA A 4 -25.85 15.33 -59.96
C ALA A 4 -24.83 15.98 -59.01
N VAL A 5 -25.26 16.96 -58.21
CA VAL A 5 -24.42 17.57 -57.17
C VAL A 5 -23.96 16.53 -56.14
N ARG A 6 -24.87 15.67 -55.67
CA ARG A 6 -24.52 14.58 -54.74
C ARG A 6 -23.44 13.67 -55.32
N ASN A 7 -23.59 13.22 -56.56
CA ASN A 7 -22.60 12.33 -57.19
C ASN A 7 -21.24 13.02 -57.41
N GLN A 8 -21.24 14.33 -57.72
CA GLN A 8 -20.01 15.11 -57.83
C GLN A 8 -19.28 15.25 -56.49
N VAL A 9 -20.01 15.45 -55.38
CA VAL A 9 -19.44 15.47 -54.03
C VAL A 9 -18.91 14.10 -53.62
N VAL A 10 -19.65 13.03 -53.91
CA VAL A 10 -19.19 11.64 -53.67
C VAL A 10 -17.89 11.34 -54.40
N GLY A 11 -17.71 11.85 -55.63
CA GLY A 11 -16.44 11.74 -56.36
C GLY A 11 -15.25 12.50 -55.73
N GLN A 12 -15.49 13.30 -54.70
CA GLN A 12 -14.46 13.98 -53.90
C GLN A 12 -14.35 13.42 -52.47
N ALA A 13 -15.02 12.30 -52.16
CA ALA A 13 -15.08 11.73 -50.81
C ALA A 13 -13.68 11.55 -50.19
N ASP A 14 -12.73 10.96 -50.91
CA ASP A 14 -11.35 10.76 -50.43
C ASP A 14 -10.66 12.07 -50.05
N ARG A 15 -10.86 13.13 -50.85
CA ARG A 15 -10.29 14.46 -50.58
C ARG A 15 -10.90 15.06 -49.32
N ILE A 16 -12.21 14.93 -49.16
CA ILE A 16 -12.94 15.44 -47.99
C ILE A 16 -12.49 14.69 -46.72
N GLN A 17 -12.39 13.36 -46.77
CA GLN A 17 -11.93 12.53 -45.65
C GLN A 17 -10.51 12.90 -45.22
N ARG A 18 -9.55 12.96 -46.17
CA ARG A 18 -8.17 13.40 -45.85
C ARG A 18 -8.12 14.80 -45.23
N THR A 19 -8.98 15.71 -45.68
CA THR A 19 -9.06 17.05 -45.10
C THR A 19 -9.62 17.00 -43.68
N ALA A 20 -10.65 16.19 -43.44
CA ALA A 20 -11.22 16.00 -42.12
C ALA A 20 -10.22 15.38 -41.13
N ASP A 21 -9.44 14.37 -41.57
CA ASP A 21 -8.41 13.74 -40.75
C ASP A 21 -7.31 14.74 -40.36
N ALA A 22 -6.83 15.55 -41.32
CA ALA A 22 -5.84 16.58 -41.05
C ALA A 22 -6.36 17.68 -40.11
N LEU A 23 -7.63 18.08 -40.25
CA LEU A 23 -8.27 19.03 -39.34
C LEU A 23 -8.44 18.43 -37.94
N ALA A 24 -8.77 17.15 -37.83
CA ALA A 24 -8.89 16.46 -36.55
C ALA A 24 -7.54 16.37 -35.82
N GLU A 25 -6.45 16.06 -36.54
CA GLU A 25 -5.10 16.06 -35.97
C GLU A 25 -4.70 17.46 -35.47
N LEU A 26 -4.96 18.50 -36.27
CA LEU A 26 -4.71 19.89 -35.88
C LEU A 26 -5.52 20.30 -34.64
N ASP A 27 -6.80 19.95 -34.59
CA ASP A 27 -7.69 20.25 -33.46
C ASP A 27 -7.18 19.62 -32.16
N VAL A 28 -6.79 18.34 -32.21
CA VAL A 28 -6.21 17.64 -31.06
C VAL A 28 -4.90 18.28 -30.60
N LEU A 29 -3.98 18.58 -31.54
CA LEU A 29 -2.70 19.20 -31.19
C LEU A 29 -2.86 20.60 -30.59
N CYS A 30 -3.78 21.41 -31.13
CA CYS A 30 -4.12 22.72 -30.57
C CYS A 30 -4.71 22.58 -29.17
N ALA A 31 -5.67 21.68 -28.96
CA ALA A 31 -6.28 21.45 -27.65
C ALA A 31 -5.25 21.00 -26.60
N LEU A 32 -4.30 20.14 -26.97
CA LEU A 32 -3.20 19.74 -26.08
C LEU A 32 -2.26 20.91 -25.75
N ALA A 33 -1.95 21.75 -26.72
CA ALA A 33 -1.10 22.93 -26.53
C ALA A 33 -1.77 23.98 -25.62
N ASP A 34 -3.07 24.21 -25.81
CA ASP A 34 -3.85 25.15 -24.98
C ASP A 34 -3.86 24.70 -23.51
N VAL A 35 -4.18 23.43 -23.25
CA VAL A 35 -4.15 22.86 -21.90
C VAL A 35 -2.75 22.93 -21.29
N ALA A 36 -1.71 22.65 -22.08
CA ALA A 36 -0.34 22.72 -21.61
C ALA A 36 0.07 24.13 -21.19
N SER A 37 -0.32 25.13 -22.00
CA SER A 37 -0.04 26.54 -21.73
C SER A 37 -0.82 27.05 -20.51
N GLU A 38 -2.11 26.72 -20.40
CA GLU A 38 -2.96 27.17 -19.29
C GLU A 38 -2.52 26.58 -17.95
N ARG A 39 -2.11 25.29 -17.95
CA ARG A 39 -1.83 24.53 -16.72
C ARG A 39 -0.35 24.36 -16.41
N ASN A 40 0.51 25.03 -17.15
CA ASN A 40 1.97 24.94 -17.02
C ASN A 40 2.45 23.47 -17.08
N TYR A 41 2.04 22.74 -18.11
CA TYR A 41 2.59 21.41 -18.37
C TYR A 41 3.91 21.51 -19.12
N VAL A 42 4.75 20.49 -18.98
CA VAL A 42 6.09 20.46 -19.57
C VAL A 42 6.21 19.37 -20.61
N CYS A 43 7.06 19.58 -21.62
CA CYS A 43 7.35 18.58 -22.63
C CYS A 43 8.16 17.44 -21.97
N PRO A 44 7.66 16.20 -21.89
CA PRO A 44 8.41 15.10 -21.33
C PRO A 44 9.50 14.62 -22.29
N THR A 45 10.59 14.06 -21.74
CA THR A 45 11.51 13.25 -22.55
C THR A 45 10.99 11.82 -22.58
N VAL A 46 10.68 11.28 -23.75
CA VAL A 46 10.26 9.88 -23.94
C VAL A 46 11.38 9.12 -24.66
N ASP A 47 11.81 7.98 -24.11
CA ASP A 47 12.91 7.20 -24.65
C ASP A 47 12.75 5.68 -24.43
N ASP A 48 13.66 4.87 -25.00
CA ASP A 48 13.63 3.41 -24.88
C ASP A 48 14.17 2.88 -23.55
N SER A 49 14.55 3.73 -22.60
CA SER A 49 15.06 3.27 -21.29
C SER A 49 13.96 2.68 -20.40
N ASP A 50 14.36 2.09 -19.29
CA ASP A 50 13.50 1.64 -18.21
C ASP A 50 13.27 2.73 -17.15
N VAL A 51 13.81 3.93 -17.32
CA VAL A 51 13.76 4.99 -16.32
C VAL A 51 12.44 5.77 -16.41
N LEU A 52 11.71 5.88 -15.31
CA LEU A 52 10.56 6.75 -15.16
C LEU A 52 10.86 7.73 -14.02
N THR A 53 11.06 9.00 -14.36
CA THR A 53 11.31 10.08 -13.40
C THR A 53 10.32 11.20 -13.63
N ILE A 54 9.68 11.65 -12.56
CA ILE A 54 8.78 12.80 -12.55
C ILE A 54 9.17 13.66 -11.36
N GLU A 55 9.49 14.92 -11.62
CA GLU A 55 9.79 15.95 -10.60
C GLU A 55 8.57 16.86 -10.46
N GLU A 56 8.13 17.06 -9.22
CA GLU A 56 6.96 17.86 -8.83
C GLU A 56 5.72 17.55 -9.70
N GLY A 57 5.43 16.25 -9.87
CA GLY A 57 4.29 15.77 -10.64
C GLY A 57 2.96 16.12 -9.97
N ARG A 58 1.92 16.39 -10.77
CA ARG A 58 0.56 16.69 -10.31
C ARG A 58 -0.46 15.79 -11.00
N HIS A 59 -1.58 15.51 -10.34
CA HIS A 59 -2.63 14.69 -10.93
C HIS A 59 -3.49 15.56 -11.87
N PRO A 60 -3.54 15.28 -13.18
CA PRO A 60 -4.12 16.19 -14.20
C PRO A 60 -5.60 16.53 -14.00
N VAL A 61 -6.36 15.60 -13.40
CA VAL A 61 -7.78 15.80 -13.05
C VAL A 61 -7.94 16.47 -11.68
N VAL A 62 -7.34 15.92 -10.62
CA VAL A 62 -7.53 16.43 -9.25
C VAL A 62 -6.97 17.85 -9.09
N GLU A 63 -5.88 18.22 -9.77
CA GLU A 63 -5.35 19.58 -9.71
C GLU A 63 -6.33 20.63 -10.28
N SER A 64 -7.20 20.23 -11.20
CA SER A 64 -8.21 21.11 -11.80
C SER A 64 -9.51 21.19 -11.00
N MET A 65 -9.65 20.36 -9.96
CA MET A 65 -10.81 20.42 -9.09
C MET A 65 -10.66 21.57 -8.09
N ASN A 66 -11.66 22.46 -8.02
CA ASN A 66 -11.72 23.53 -7.03
C ASN A 66 -12.08 22.98 -5.64
N LEU A 67 -11.11 22.30 -5.00
CA LEU A 67 -11.26 21.73 -3.66
C LEU A 67 -10.90 22.71 -2.54
N GLY A 68 -10.65 23.99 -2.86
CA GLY A 68 -10.29 25.03 -1.88
C GLY A 68 -8.85 24.96 -1.38
N GLU A 69 -8.08 23.95 -1.79
CA GLU A 69 -6.68 23.74 -1.40
C GLU A 69 -5.79 23.57 -2.64
N ARG A 70 -4.53 24.00 -2.56
CA ARG A 70 -3.55 23.75 -3.63
C ARG A 70 -3.18 22.26 -3.66
N PHE A 71 -3.09 21.69 -4.86
CA PHE A 71 -2.57 20.34 -5.04
C PHE A 71 -1.10 20.26 -4.61
N VAL A 72 -0.74 19.21 -3.87
CA VAL A 72 0.64 18.97 -3.42
C VAL A 72 1.36 18.08 -4.43
N PRO A 73 2.34 18.61 -5.17
CA PRO A 73 3.11 17.84 -6.14
C PRO A 73 4.02 16.81 -5.47
N ASN A 74 4.38 15.77 -6.22
CA ASN A 74 5.20 14.65 -5.74
C ASN A 74 6.22 14.18 -6.77
N ASP A 75 7.40 13.84 -6.27
CA ASP A 75 8.45 13.24 -7.08
C ASP A 75 8.28 11.72 -7.16
N VAL A 76 8.69 11.11 -8.27
CA VAL A 76 8.87 9.66 -8.37
C VAL A 76 10.10 9.35 -9.21
N HIS A 77 10.82 8.32 -8.80
CA HIS A 77 11.89 7.72 -9.58
C HIS A 77 11.72 6.19 -9.54
N LEU A 78 11.57 5.60 -10.72
CA LEU A 78 11.42 4.17 -10.94
C LEU A 78 12.39 3.74 -12.04
N ASP A 79 13.06 2.62 -11.85
CA ASP A 79 13.96 1.98 -12.81
C ASP A 79 14.06 0.49 -12.49
N CYS A 80 14.52 -0.37 -13.40
CA CYS A 80 14.57 -1.81 -13.13
C CYS A 80 15.87 -2.27 -12.43
N ARG A 81 16.73 -1.33 -12.00
CA ARG A 81 18.07 -1.59 -11.43
C ARG A 81 18.16 -1.39 -9.93
N GLU A 82 17.55 -0.33 -9.39
CA GLU A 82 17.65 0.09 -7.99
C GLU A 82 16.30 0.46 -7.37
N ASN A 83 15.35 0.96 -8.18
CA ASN A 83 14.07 1.49 -7.71
C ASN A 83 12.91 0.84 -8.46
N GLN A 84 12.91 -0.50 -8.50
CA GLN A 84 11.93 -1.25 -9.29
C GLN A 84 10.56 -1.26 -8.62
N LEU A 85 10.53 -1.51 -7.31
CA LEU A 85 9.30 -1.70 -6.55
C LEU A 85 9.27 -0.73 -5.37
N LEU A 86 8.34 0.21 -5.39
CA LEU A 86 8.14 1.15 -4.29
C LEU A 86 6.99 0.69 -3.41
N ILE A 87 7.29 0.30 -2.18
CA ILE A 87 6.29 0.00 -1.15
C ILE A 87 5.86 1.32 -0.51
N ILE A 88 4.60 1.70 -0.69
CA ILE A 88 4.04 2.97 -0.22
C ILE A 88 3.10 2.71 0.95
N THR A 89 3.54 3.10 2.15
CA THR A 89 2.78 2.96 3.39
C THR A 89 2.15 4.27 3.83
N GLY A 90 1.15 4.18 4.69
CA GLY A 90 0.49 5.34 5.30
C GLY A 90 -1.02 5.15 5.41
N PRO A 91 -1.71 6.05 6.13
CA PRO A 91 -3.14 5.91 6.38
C PRO A 91 -3.97 6.03 5.10
N ASN A 92 -5.19 5.48 5.16
CA ASN A 92 -6.18 5.65 4.10
C ASN A 92 -6.54 7.14 4.00
N MET A 93 -6.83 7.63 2.79
CA MET A 93 -7.08 9.06 2.47
C MET A 93 -5.85 9.99 2.50
N ALA A 94 -4.65 9.48 2.76
CA ALA A 94 -3.42 10.29 2.77
C ALA A 94 -2.86 10.64 1.38
N GLY A 95 -3.52 10.21 0.30
CA GLY A 95 -3.14 10.54 -1.09
C GLY A 95 -2.34 9.46 -1.83
N LYS A 96 -2.12 8.27 -1.25
CA LYS A 96 -1.39 7.16 -1.89
C LYS A 96 -1.97 6.79 -3.26
N SER A 97 -3.28 6.50 -3.32
CA SER A 97 -3.96 6.14 -4.58
C SER A 97 -3.92 7.26 -5.61
N THR A 98 -4.05 8.52 -5.17
CA THR A 98 -3.93 9.71 -6.04
C THR A 98 -2.52 9.79 -6.64
N PHE A 99 -1.48 9.62 -5.83
CA PHE A 99 -0.10 9.63 -6.29
C PHE A 99 0.16 8.52 -7.31
N MET A 100 -0.27 7.28 -7.05
CA MET A 100 -0.03 6.19 -8.00
C MET A 100 -0.79 6.36 -9.32
N ARG A 101 -2.06 6.80 -9.25
CA ARG A 101 -2.85 7.11 -10.46
C ARG A 101 -2.23 8.26 -11.25
N GLN A 102 -1.71 9.28 -10.56
CA GLN A 102 -0.99 10.38 -11.19
C GLN A 102 0.20 9.88 -12.01
N VAL A 103 1.04 9.00 -11.44
CA VAL A 103 2.20 8.45 -12.17
C VAL A 103 1.76 7.70 -13.43
N ALA A 104 0.73 6.87 -13.33
CA ALA A 104 0.17 6.14 -14.47
C ALA A 104 -0.40 7.09 -15.55
N LEU A 105 -1.13 8.13 -15.15
CA LEU A 105 -1.68 9.13 -16.07
C LEU A 105 -0.60 9.93 -16.77
N ILE A 106 0.46 10.34 -16.05
CA ILE A 106 1.59 11.06 -16.65
C ILE A 106 2.31 10.20 -17.69
N ALA A 107 2.53 8.92 -17.40
CA ALA A 107 3.13 7.99 -18.36
C ALA A 107 2.26 7.84 -19.62
N LEU A 108 0.94 7.70 -19.45
CA LEU A 108 -0.01 7.62 -20.56
C LEU A 108 -0.03 8.89 -21.40
N MET A 109 -0.10 10.06 -20.77
CA MET A 109 -0.11 11.36 -21.45
C MET A 109 1.18 11.59 -22.24
N ALA A 110 2.33 11.23 -21.69
CA ALA A 110 3.61 11.36 -22.37
C ALA A 110 3.66 10.49 -23.65
N GLN A 111 3.25 9.22 -23.56
CA GLN A 111 3.22 8.31 -24.72
C GLN A 111 2.12 8.62 -25.73
N MET A 112 1.08 9.35 -25.33
CA MET A 112 0.08 9.92 -26.23
C MET A 112 0.63 11.09 -27.06
N GLY A 113 1.77 11.68 -26.66
CA GLY A 113 2.36 12.86 -27.31
C GLY A 113 1.94 14.19 -26.68
N SER A 114 1.35 14.17 -25.48
CA SER A 114 0.98 15.38 -24.73
C SER A 114 2.12 15.87 -23.85
N PHE A 115 2.11 17.17 -23.55
CA PHE A 115 2.82 17.73 -22.40
C PHE A 115 2.20 17.18 -21.11
N VAL A 116 2.97 17.16 -20.02
CA VAL A 116 2.57 16.50 -18.76
C VAL A 116 2.59 17.43 -17.54
N PRO A 117 1.73 17.18 -16.54
CA PRO A 117 1.64 17.97 -15.30
C PRO A 117 2.82 17.68 -14.36
N ALA A 118 4.00 18.24 -14.64
CA ALA A 118 5.21 18.11 -13.83
C ALA A 118 6.08 19.36 -13.95
N GLN A 119 7.12 19.48 -13.13
CA GLN A 119 8.20 20.43 -13.38
C GLN A 119 9.19 19.86 -14.40
N LYS A 120 9.44 18.55 -14.35
CA LYS A 120 10.28 17.82 -15.31
C LYS A 120 9.85 16.36 -15.36
N ALA A 121 9.88 15.75 -16.54
CA ALA A 121 9.52 14.35 -16.70
C ALA A 121 10.40 13.65 -17.74
N ARG A 122 10.86 12.44 -17.39
CA ARG A 122 11.49 11.48 -18.30
C ARG A 122 10.75 10.16 -18.18
N ILE A 123 10.18 9.69 -19.28
CA ILE A 123 9.33 8.51 -19.34
C ILE A 123 9.94 7.50 -20.31
N GLY A 124 10.64 6.52 -19.78
CA GLY A 124 11.06 5.36 -20.53
C GLY A 124 9.86 4.51 -20.93
N LEU A 125 9.76 4.11 -22.20
CA LEU A 125 8.56 3.51 -22.78
C LEU A 125 7.99 2.35 -21.94
N VAL A 126 6.68 2.41 -21.76
CA VAL A 126 5.84 1.44 -21.07
C VAL A 126 4.99 0.72 -22.11
N ASP A 127 5.04 -0.61 -22.13
CA ASP A 127 4.23 -1.42 -23.05
C ASP A 127 2.77 -1.53 -22.60
N ARG A 128 2.55 -1.68 -21.28
CA ARG A 128 1.24 -1.81 -20.65
C ARG A 128 1.24 -1.18 -19.26
N ILE A 129 0.14 -0.52 -18.93
CA ILE A 129 -0.14 -0.04 -17.58
C ILE A 129 -1.15 -1.00 -16.95
N PHE A 130 -0.74 -1.67 -15.87
CA PHE A 130 -1.59 -2.53 -15.08
C PHE A 130 -2.01 -1.83 -13.81
N THR A 131 -3.30 -1.85 -13.50
CA THR A 131 -3.83 -1.22 -12.30
C THR A 131 -4.73 -2.19 -11.54
N ARG A 132 -4.40 -2.42 -10.29
CA ARG A 132 -5.32 -2.93 -9.27
C ARG A 132 -5.56 -1.78 -8.31
N VAL A 133 -6.55 -0.95 -8.59
CA VAL A 133 -6.98 0.12 -7.69
C VAL A 133 -8.43 -0.14 -7.35
N GLY A 134 -8.72 -0.33 -6.06
CA GLY A 134 -10.03 -0.78 -5.57
C GLY A 134 -11.20 -0.16 -6.33
N ALA A 135 -11.99 -1.02 -6.97
CA ALA A 135 -13.27 -0.61 -7.54
C ALA A 135 -14.25 -0.38 -6.40
N SER A 136 -14.96 0.75 -6.43
CA SER A 136 -16.24 0.87 -5.73
C SER A 136 -17.14 -0.28 -6.16
N ASP A 137 -17.62 -1.03 -5.16
CA ASP A 137 -18.28 -2.33 -5.26
C ASP A 137 -19.13 -2.52 -6.53
N ASN A 138 -18.69 -3.41 -7.42
CA ASN A 138 -19.55 -3.97 -8.45
C ASN A 138 -20.20 -5.25 -7.92
N LEU A 139 -21.13 -5.08 -6.96
CA LEU A 139 -21.96 -6.16 -6.41
C LEU A 139 -22.84 -6.85 -7.48
N ALA A 140 -22.95 -6.27 -8.68
CA ALA A 140 -23.83 -6.70 -9.75
C ALA A 140 -23.51 -8.08 -10.38
N ARG A 141 -22.33 -8.67 -10.10
CA ARG A 141 -21.89 -9.93 -10.74
C ARG A 141 -21.88 -11.18 -9.84
N GLY A 142 -22.30 -11.07 -8.57
CA GLY A 142 -22.37 -12.23 -7.67
C GLY A 142 -21.01 -12.89 -7.34
N GLN A 143 -19.89 -12.25 -7.69
CA GLN A 143 -18.55 -12.71 -7.34
C GLN A 143 -18.09 -12.02 -6.05
N SER A 144 -17.41 -12.76 -5.16
CA SER A 144 -16.78 -12.17 -3.97
C SER A 144 -15.78 -11.09 -4.39
N THR A 145 -15.77 -9.96 -3.69
CA THR A 145 -14.83 -8.85 -3.91
C THR A 145 -13.37 -9.33 -3.87
N PHE A 146 -13.07 -10.28 -2.99
CA PHE A 146 -11.75 -10.90 -2.90
C PHE A 146 -11.41 -11.77 -4.12
N MET A 147 -12.37 -12.51 -4.68
CA MET A 147 -12.13 -13.31 -5.89
C MET A 147 -11.86 -12.42 -7.11
N VAL A 148 -12.57 -11.30 -7.23
CA VAL A 148 -12.31 -10.30 -8.29
C VAL A 148 -10.90 -9.75 -8.15
N GLU A 149 -10.50 -9.38 -6.94
CA GLU A 149 -9.15 -8.92 -6.63
C GLU A 149 -8.05 -9.93 -6.99
N MET A 150 -8.26 -11.21 -6.64
CA MET A 150 -7.31 -12.27 -6.99
C MET A 150 -7.26 -12.52 -8.49
N THR A 151 -8.38 -12.42 -9.19
CA THR A 151 -8.44 -12.57 -10.66
C THR A 151 -7.72 -11.42 -11.36
N GLU A 152 -7.91 -10.18 -10.88
CA GLU A 152 -7.20 -9.00 -11.37
C GLU A 152 -5.69 -9.14 -11.13
N THR A 153 -5.30 -9.54 -9.92
CA THR A 153 -3.89 -9.77 -9.57
C THR A 153 -3.27 -10.86 -10.45
N ALA A 154 -3.96 -11.99 -10.63
CA ALA A 154 -3.50 -13.06 -11.51
C ALA A 154 -3.37 -12.60 -12.97
N HIS A 155 -4.29 -11.76 -13.47
CA HIS A 155 -4.19 -11.19 -14.80
C HIS A 155 -2.94 -10.33 -14.96
N ILE A 156 -2.60 -9.50 -13.96
CA ILE A 156 -1.37 -8.69 -13.96
C ILE A 156 -0.15 -9.60 -14.00
N LEU A 157 -0.04 -10.58 -13.10
CA LEU A 157 1.13 -11.45 -13.00
C LEU A 157 1.37 -12.29 -14.26
N ASN A 158 0.31 -12.68 -14.97
CA ASN A 158 0.42 -13.52 -16.17
C ASN A 158 0.75 -12.74 -17.45
N HIS A 159 0.50 -11.43 -17.51
CA HIS A 159 0.61 -10.64 -18.75
C HIS A 159 1.58 -9.45 -18.67
N ALA A 160 2.02 -9.09 -17.47
CA ALA A 160 3.02 -8.05 -17.29
C ALA A 160 4.38 -8.50 -17.82
N THR A 161 5.12 -7.55 -18.38
CA THR A 161 6.49 -7.73 -18.87
C THR A 161 7.43 -6.80 -18.11
N ALA A 162 8.75 -7.00 -18.26
CA ALA A 162 9.78 -6.10 -17.71
C ALA A 162 9.63 -4.61 -18.14
N ARG A 163 8.85 -4.32 -19.18
CA ARG A 163 8.59 -2.96 -19.67
C ARG A 163 7.31 -2.35 -19.10
N SER A 164 6.50 -3.13 -18.40
CA SER A 164 5.21 -2.67 -17.90
C SER A 164 5.36 -1.68 -16.73
N LEU A 165 4.28 -0.96 -16.46
CA LEU A 165 4.10 -0.15 -15.26
C LEU A 165 2.95 -0.75 -14.46
N ILE A 166 3.21 -1.15 -13.23
CA ILE A 166 2.24 -1.82 -12.37
C ILE A 166 1.88 -0.90 -11.20
N VAL A 167 0.59 -0.72 -10.95
CA VAL A 167 0.05 0.00 -9.82
C VAL A 167 -0.86 -0.93 -9.02
N LEU A 168 -0.45 -1.25 -7.80
CA LEU A 168 -1.18 -2.10 -6.88
C LEU A 168 -1.61 -1.29 -5.66
N ASP A 169 -2.89 -1.30 -5.34
CA ASP A 169 -3.46 -0.62 -4.18
C ASP A 169 -4.19 -1.64 -3.31
N GLU A 170 -3.65 -1.87 -2.11
CA GLU A 170 -4.30 -2.60 -1.02
C GLU A 170 -4.73 -4.05 -1.34
N ILE A 171 -3.85 -4.82 -2.00
CA ILE A 171 -4.03 -6.27 -2.16
C ILE A 171 -4.05 -6.95 -0.79
N GLY A 172 -4.91 -7.96 -0.64
CA GLY A 172 -5.07 -8.81 0.54
C GLY A 172 -6.16 -8.34 1.50
N ARG A 173 -6.80 -7.18 1.27
CA ARG A 173 -7.74 -6.60 2.25
C ARG A 173 -9.03 -7.41 2.44
N GLY A 174 -9.47 -8.16 1.43
CA GLY A 174 -10.73 -8.91 1.46
C GLY A 174 -10.70 -10.25 2.22
N THR A 175 -9.62 -10.58 2.90
CA THR A 175 -9.43 -11.87 3.59
C THR A 175 -8.85 -11.69 5.01
N SER A 176 -8.52 -12.78 5.70
CA SER A 176 -7.85 -12.75 7.00
C SER A 176 -6.54 -11.96 6.92
N THR A 177 -6.15 -11.26 7.99
CA THR A 177 -4.95 -10.41 7.98
C THR A 177 -3.70 -11.19 7.58
N PHE A 178 -3.49 -12.39 8.15
CA PHE A 178 -2.32 -13.22 7.85
C PHE A 178 -2.32 -13.72 6.40
N ASP A 179 -3.47 -14.15 5.87
CA ASP A 179 -3.56 -14.56 4.47
C ASP A 179 -3.31 -13.37 3.54
N GLY A 180 -3.87 -12.20 3.88
CA GLY A 180 -3.73 -10.97 3.11
C GLY A 180 -2.29 -10.49 3.02
N VAL A 181 -1.58 -10.43 4.16
CA VAL A 181 -0.15 -10.12 4.22
C VAL A 181 0.65 -11.14 3.42
N SER A 182 0.39 -12.43 3.60
CA SER A 182 1.13 -13.51 2.93
C SER A 182 0.99 -13.45 1.40
N ILE A 183 -0.22 -13.22 0.90
CA ILE A 183 -0.48 -13.07 -0.53
C ILE A 183 0.20 -11.81 -1.07
N ALA A 184 0.03 -10.66 -0.40
CA ALA A 184 0.63 -9.40 -0.83
C ALA A 184 2.16 -9.49 -0.88
N TRP A 185 2.76 -10.15 0.11
CA TRP A 185 4.20 -10.44 0.16
C TRP A 185 4.64 -11.29 -1.02
N ALA A 186 3.99 -12.44 -1.23
CA ALA A 186 4.33 -13.36 -2.33
C ALA A 186 4.18 -12.70 -3.72
N VAL A 187 3.16 -11.84 -3.88
CA VAL A 187 2.96 -11.04 -5.11
C VAL A 187 4.12 -10.06 -5.32
N ALA A 188 4.53 -9.33 -4.28
CA ALA A 188 5.65 -8.40 -4.36
C ALA A 188 6.96 -9.11 -4.70
N GLU A 189 7.23 -10.27 -4.07
CA GLU A 189 8.39 -11.10 -4.37
C GLU A 189 8.37 -11.60 -5.81
N TYR A 190 7.22 -12.11 -6.28
CA TYR A 190 7.10 -12.57 -7.67
C TYR A 190 7.37 -11.46 -8.68
N LEU A 191 6.84 -10.26 -8.44
CA LEU A 191 7.07 -9.09 -9.30
C LEU A 191 8.52 -8.61 -9.28
N HIS A 192 9.22 -8.79 -8.16
CA HIS A 192 10.63 -8.45 -8.05
C HIS A 192 11.53 -9.53 -8.69
N ASP A 193 11.33 -10.80 -8.33
CA ASP A 193 12.27 -11.88 -8.61
C ASP A 193 12.17 -12.45 -10.01
N ASN A 194 10.96 -12.45 -10.59
CA ASN A 194 10.74 -13.06 -11.88
C ASN A 194 11.25 -12.14 -13.00
N PRO A 195 12.32 -12.50 -13.73
CA PRO A 195 12.90 -11.63 -14.75
C PRO A 195 11.96 -11.36 -15.92
N ARG A 196 10.96 -12.22 -16.15
CA ARG A 196 9.95 -12.01 -17.20
C ARG A 196 9.04 -10.82 -16.87
N VAL A 197 8.78 -10.61 -15.58
CA VAL A 197 7.89 -9.55 -15.11
C VAL A 197 8.68 -8.36 -14.64
N ALA A 198 9.55 -8.47 -13.62
CA ALA A 198 10.51 -7.47 -13.12
C ALA A 198 10.24 -5.99 -13.47
N ALA A 199 8.99 -5.55 -13.31
CA ALA A 199 8.46 -4.32 -13.88
C ALA A 199 8.51 -3.19 -12.85
N ARG A 200 8.55 -1.95 -13.35
CA ARG A 200 8.36 -0.76 -12.52
C ARG A 200 7.01 -0.85 -11.80
N THR A 201 7.04 -0.88 -10.48
CA THR A 201 5.88 -1.20 -9.64
C THR A 201 5.72 -0.19 -8.51
N LEU A 202 4.52 0.37 -8.41
CA LEU A 202 4.06 1.12 -7.25
C LEU A 202 3.09 0.24 -6.48
N PHE A 203 3.39 -0.03 -5.21
CA PHE A 203 2.57 -0.89 -4.37
C PHE A 203 2.19 -0.15 -3.09
N ALA A 204 0.98 0.39 -3.04
CA ALA A 204 0.42 0.93 -1.81
C ALA A 204 -0.18 -0.18 -0.94
N THR A 205 0.18 -0.17 0.34
CA THR A 205 -0.28 -1.17 1.31
C THR A 205 -0.57 -0.55 2.67
N HIS A 206 -1.36 -1.27 3.45
CA HIS A 206 -1.61 -1.00 4.87
C HIS A 206 -0.86 -1.97 5.78
N TYR A 207 -0.22 -3.00 5.21
CA TYR A 207 0.64 -3.95 5.91
C TYR A 207 2.03 -3.37 6.06
N HIS A 208 2.44 -3.10 7.31
CA HIS A 208 3.77 -2.56 7.60
C HIS A 208 4.85 -3.63 7.44
N GLU A 209 4.48 -4.90 7.60
CA GLU A 209 5.34 -6.07 7.41
C GLU A 209 5.99 -6.04 6.02
N LEU A 210 5.25 -5.62 4.98
CA LEU A 210 5.78 -5.52 3.62
C LEU A 210 6.97 -4.54 3.48
N THR A 211 7.20 -3.65 4.45
CA THR A 211 8.38 -2.77 4.45
C THR A 211 9.68 -3.55 4.67
N ASP A 212 9.62 -4.73 5.27
CA ASP A 212 10.78 -5.60 5.48
C ASP A 212 11.32 -6.21 4.18
N LEU A 213 10.52 -6.20 3.10
CA LEU A 213 11.00 -6.60 1.76
C LEU A 213 12.18 -5.74 1.28
N ALA A 214 12.25 -4.47 1.68
CA ALA A 214 13.38 -3.61 1.35
C ALA A 214 14.69 -4.02 2.05
N LEU A 215 14.62 -4.85 3.11
CA LEU A 215 15.80 -5.39 3.80
C LEU A 215 16.40 -6.58 3.06
N THR A 216 15.58 -7.33 2.32
CA THR A 216 15.98 -8.57 1.66
C THR A 216 16.11 -8.44 0.14
N ARG A 217 15.49 -7.43 -0.48
CA ARG A 217 15.44 -7.23 -1.93
C ARG A 217 16.01 -5.87 -2.32
N GLU A 218 17.13 -5.87 -3.04
CA GLU A 218 17.92 -4.67 -3.34
C GLU A 218 17.19 -3.58 -4.14
N ARG A 219 16.20 -3.97 -4.95
CA ARG A 219 15.43 -3.06 -5.83
C ARG A 219 14.10 -2.61 -5.24
N VAL A 220 13.82 -2.98 -3.99
CA VAL A 220 12.64 -2.57 -3.25
C VAL A 220 12.98 -1.35 -2.41
N ARG A 221 12.13 -0.32 -2.46
CA ARG A 221 12.32 0.91 -1.68
C ARG A 221 11.04 1.26 -0.93
N ASN A 222 11.20 1.61 0.34
CA ASN A 222 10.08 2.04 1.17
C ASN A 222 9.84 3.54 1.04
N TYR A 223 8.57 3.88 0.92
CA TYR A 223 8.06 5.24 0.94
C TYR A 223 6.86 5.31 1.89
N ASN A 224 6.64 6.49 2.46
CA ASN A 224 5.48 6.77 3.27
C ASN A 224 4.89 8.14 2.92
N VAL A 225 3.65 8.39 3.35
CA VAL A 225 3.07 9.73 3.31
C VAL A 225 3.58 10.53 4.49
N ALA A 226 4.14 11.71 4.23
CA ALA A 226 4.59 12.64 5.26
C ALA A 226 3.44 13.11 6.14
N VAL A 227 3.61 12.93 7.44
CA VAL A 227 2.66 13.31 8.49
C VAL A 227 3.32 14.36 9.37
N LYS A 228 2.60 15.44 9.69
CA LYS A 228 3.04 16.45 10.66
C LYS A 228 2.11 16.46 11.87
N GLU A 229 2.68 16.32 13.05
CA GLU A 229 1.96 16.47 14.32
C GLU A 229 2.05 17.91 14.81
N TRP A 230 0.91 18.49 15.19
CA TRP A 230 0.82 19.84 15.73
C TRP A 230 -0.33 19.91 16.75
N ASN A 231 -0.05 20.30 18.00
CA ASN A 231 -1.04 20.45 19.07
C ASN A 231 -2.02 19.24 19.19
N ASP A 232 -1.49 18.02 19.26
CA ASP A 232 -2.28 16.76 19.30
C ASP A 232 -3.18 16.50 18.07
N GLN A 233 -3.00 17.26 16.99
CA GLN A 233 -3.62 17.06 15.69
C GLN A 233 -2.59 16.56 14.69
N ILE A 234 -3.04 15.70 13.78
CA ILE A 234 -2.24 15.21 12.67
C ILE A 234 -2.70 15.88 11.38
N VAL A 235 -1.74 16.41 10.64
CA VAL A 235 -1.94 16.97 9.31
C VAL A 235 -1.22 16.09 8.30
N PHE A 236 -1.99 15.54 7.35
CA PHE A 236 -1.42 14.80 6.22
C PHE A 236 -0.92 15.79 5.18
N LEU A 237 0.40 15.81 4.96
CA LEU A 237 1.01 16.74 4.02
C LEU A 237 0.79 16.33 2.56
N ARG A 238 0.25 15.11 2.31
CA ARG A 238 0.04 14.51 0.98
C ARG A 238 1.32 14.42 0.13
N ARG A 239 2.49 14.53 0.78
CA ARG A 239 3.81 14.37 0.17
C ARG A 239 4.34 12.97 0.44
N ILE A 240 4.80 12.28 -0.59
CA ILE A 240 5.43 10.97 -0.51
C ILE A 240 6.92 11.17 -0.23
N VAL A 241 7.43 10.53 0.81
CA VAL A 241 8.83 10.64 1.25
C VAL A 241 9.44 9.26 1.45
N LYS A 242 10.77 9.15 1.28
CA LYS A 242 11.50 7.90 1.48
C LYS A 242 11.44 7.47 2.96
N GLY A 243 11.29 6.17 3.18
CA GLY A 243 11.23 5.53 4.51
C GLY A 243 9.97 4.69 4.70
N GLY A 244 10.02 3.72 5.62
CA GLY A 244 8.83 3.03 6.10
C GLY A 244 8.00 3.93 7.03
N ALA A 245 6.69 3.69 7.16
CA ALA A 245 5.90 4.33 8.20
C ALA A 245 6.32 3.76 9.57
N SER A 246 6.55 4.63 10.56
CA SER A 246 6.90 4.20 11.92
C SER A 246 5.69 3.78 12.75
N HIS A 247 4.49 4.28 12.43
CA HIS A 247 3.26 4.03 13.21
C HIS A 247 1.99 4.00 12.35
N SER A 248 0.99 3.25 12.82
CA SER A 248 -0.37 3.27 12.31
C SER A 248 -1.15 4.46 12.89
N TYR A 249 -1.61 5.36 12.03
CA TYR A 249 -2.35 6.57 12.44
C TYR A 249 -3.87 6.37 12.54
N GLY A 250 -4.36 5.13 12.61
CA GLY A 250 -5.80 4.81 12.53
C GLY A 250 -6.63 5.45 13.65
N ILE A 251 -6.14 5.41 14.89
CA ILE A 251 -6.83 6.01 16.05
C ILE A 251 -6.87 7.54 15.93
N GLN A 252 -5.82 8.13 15.36
CA GLN A 252 -5.71 9.57 15.18
C GLN A 252 -6.60 10.05 14.04
N VAL A 253 -6.76 9.27 12.97
CA VAL A 253 -7.77 9.52 11.92
C VAL A 253 -9.18 9.44 12.51
N ALA A 254 -9.46 8.46 13.37
CA ALA A 254 -10.74 8.37 14.07
C ALA A 254 -11.03 9.61 14.94
N ARG A 255 -10.03 10.16 15.60
CA ARG A 255 -10.15 11.43 16.34
C ARG A 255 -10.50 12.59 15.40
N LEU A 256 -9.84 12.70 14.25
CA LEU A 256 -10.13 13.73 13.24
C LEU A 256 -11.56 13.59 12.68
N ALA A 257 -12.07 12.37 12.56
CA ALA A 257 -13.45 12.11 12.17
C ALA A 257 -14.49 12.48 13.26
N GLY A 258 -14.04 12.93 14.43
CA GLY A 258 -14.91 13.38 15.51
C GLY A 258 -15.43 12.25 16.40
N LEU A 259 -14.75 11.11 16.47
CA LEU A 259 -15.17 10.04 17.40
C LEU A 259 -15.05 10.51 18.87
N PRO A 260 -16.00 10.11 19.74
CA PRO A 260 -16.00 10.55 21.14
C PRO A 260 -14.71 10.17 21.87
N GLN A 261 -14.22 11.07 22.72
CA GLN A 261 -12.98 10.88 23.48
C GLN A 261 -12.92 9.55 24.26
N PRO A 262 -13.99 9.08 24.93
CA PRO A 262 -13.96 7.77 25.61
C PRO A 262 -13.71 6.58 24.67
N VAL A 263 -14.15 6.66 23.41
CA VAL A 263 -13.90 5.63 22.39
C VAL A 263 -12.44 5.67 21.96
N ILE A 264 -11.88 6.86 21.75
CA ILE A 264 -10.47 7.05 21.40
C ILE A 264 -9.56 6.52 22.51
N ASP A 265 -9.86 6.84 23.78
CA ASP A 265 -9.08 6.38 24.92
C ASP A 265 -9.12 4.85 25.05
N ARG A 266 -10.30 4.25 24.86
CA ARG A 266 -10.45 2.80 24.86
C ARG A 266 -9.70 2.15 23.70
N ALA A 267 -9.75 2.73 22.51
CA ALA A 267 -9.03 2.21 21.34
C ALA A 267 -7.50 2.21 21.58
N LYS A 268 -6.96 3.26 22.22
CA LYS A 268 -5.53 3.33 22.60
C LYS A 268 -5.14 2.22 23.58
N GLU A 269 -5.98 1.97 24.58
CA GLU A 269 -5.74 0.90 25.55
C GLU A 269 -5.75 -0.48 24.87
N VAL A 270 -6.72 -0.72 23.97
CA VAL A 270 -6.79 -1.97 23.21
C VAL A 270 -5.58 -2.15 22.30
N LEU A 271 -5.16 -1.12 21.56
CA LEU A 271 -3.98 -1.18 20.70
C LEU A 271 -2.72 -1.50 21.52
N LYS A 272 -2.52 -0.81 22.65
CA LYS A 272 -1.38 -1.07 23.53
C LYS A 272 -1.35 -2.52 24.03
N ASN A 273 -2.50 -3.11 24.32
CA ASN A 273 -2.59 -4.50 24.74
C ASN A 273 -2.31 -5.49 23.60
N LEU A 274 -2.68 -5.15 22.37
CA LEU A 274 -2.38 -5.95 21.18
C LEU A 274 -0.88 -5.89 20.84
N GLU A 275 -0.29 -4.70 20.84
CA GLU A 275 1.16 -4.50 20.62
C GLU A 275 1.99 -5.19 21.73
N ALA A 276 1.54 -5.14 22.98
CA ALA A 276 2.18 -5.85 24.09
C ALA A 276 2.00 -7.38 24.01
N GLY A 277 1.03 -7.87 23.22
CA GLY A 277 0.75 -9.28 22.99
C GLY A 277 1.47 -9.88 21.78
N GLU A 278 2.11 -9.06 20.93
CA GLU A 278 2.80 -9.49 19.70
C GLU A 278 4.19 -10.11 19.90
N PHE A 279 4.54 -10.48 21.14
CA PHE A 279 5.70 -11.36 21.43
C PHE A 279 5.36 -12.52 22.37
N VAL A 280 4.16 -13.09 22.28
CA VAL A 280 3.89 -14.42 22.85
C VAL A 280 3.12 -15.24 21.82
N GLY A 281 3.70 -16.37 21.44
CA GLY A 281 3.11 -17.32 20.51
C GLY A 281 1.70 -17.76 20.92
N GLU A 282 0.95 -18.19 19.91
CA GLU A 282 -0.40 -18.76 19.97
C GLU A 282 -1.59 -17.75 20.04
N GLY A 283 -1.82 -17.07 18.92
CA GLY A 283 -2.99 -17.38 18.07
C GLY A 283 -4.42 -17.23 18.61
N GLN A 284 -4.69 -16.63 19.77
CA GLN A 284 -6.07 -16.29 20.19
C GLN A 284 -6.18 -14.96 20.97
N PRO A 285 -7.08 -14.04 20.59
CA PRO A 285 -7.34 -12.83 21.36
C PRO A 285 -8.04 -13.16 22.69
N ARG A 286 -7.47 -12.73 23.82
CA ARG A 286 -8.05 -12.76 25.18
C ARG A 286 -9.27 -11.83 25.37
N ILE A 287 -10.00 -11.50 24.30
CA ILE A 287 -11.18 -10.61 24.36
C ILE A 287 -12.44 -11.45 24.63
N ALA A 288 -12.43 -12.19 25.74
CA ALA A 288 -13.62 -12.85 26.28
C ALA A 288 -13.57 -12.99 27.81
N ARG A 289 -12.95 -12.04 28.52
CA ARG A 289 -13.21 -11.86 29.95
C ARG A 289 -13.64 -10.42 30.20
N GLY A 290 -14.96 -10.28 30.38
CA GLY A 290 -15.60 -9.06 30.81
C GLY A 290 -15.08 -8.58 32.17
N ARG A 291 -15.29 -7.29 32.39
CA ARG A 291 -14.93 -6.53 33.60
C ARG A 291 -15.27 -7.29 34.89
N GLY A 292 -14.24 -7.58 35.67
CA GLY A 292 -14.36 -8.07 37.03
C GLY A 292 -12.98 -8.11 37.68
N GLU A 293 -12.78 -7.25 38.67
CA GLU A 293 -11.71 -7.22 39.67
C GLU A 293 -10.54 -6.24 39.43
N LYS A 294 -10.59 -5.19 40.28
CA LYS A 294 -9.49 -4.30 40.63
C LYS A 294 -8.29 -5.14 41.04
N ARG A 295 -7.13 -4.95 40.40
CA ARG A 295 -5.85 -5.38 40.97
C ARG A 295 -5.03 -4.16 41.36
N VAL A 296 -4.57 -4.29 42.60
CA VAL A 296 -3.88 -3.33 43.44
C VAL A 296 -2.47 -3.10 42.90
N ASP A 297 -2.06 -1.84 43.00
CA ASP A 297 -0.74 -1.29 42.74
C ASP A 297 0.35 -2.05 43.51
N GLN A 298 1.29 -2.69 42.82
CA GLN A 298 2.57 -3.15 43.41
C GLN A 298 3.70 -3.11 42.37
N ASN A 299 4.56 -2.11 42.55
CA ASN A 299 6.02 -2.08 42.34
C ASN A 299 6.63 -2.97 41.24
N GLN A 300 7.17 -2.28 40.23
CA GLN A 300 8.23 -2.74 39.35
C GLN A 300 9.44 -3.32 40.13
N LEU A 301 9.96 -4.44 39.64
CA LEU A 301 11.38 -4.84 39.75
C LEU A 301 11.84 -5.42 38.40
N PRO A 302 13.13 -5.28 38.05
CA PRO A 302 13.60 -5.31 36.67
C PRO A 302 13.79 -6.72 36.09
N LEU A 303 13.47 -6.81 34.80
CA LEU A 303 13.41 -8.01 33.96
C LEU A 303 14.76 -8.34 33.32
N PHE A 304 15.82 -8.52 34.12
CA PHE A 304 17.04 -9.20 33.67
C PHE A 304 17.61 -10.04 34.82
N GLY A 305 17.25 -11.32 34.83
CA GLY A 305 17.86 -12.37 35.64
C GLY A 305 17.98 -13.64 34.78
N GLN A 306 19.18 -14.20 34.73
CA GLN A 306 19.63 -15.33 33.90
C GLN A 306 18.76 -16.60 34.02
N PRO A 307 18.84 -17.55 33.06
CA PRO A 307 18.08 -18.80 33.12
C PRO A 307 18.59 -19.64 34.29
N THR A 308 17.88 -19.64 35.41
CA THR A 308 18.07 -20.64 36.46
C THR A 308 17.47 -21.94 35.98
N ASP A 309 18.34 -22.92 35.72
CA ASP A 309 18.02 -24.32 35.50
C ASP A 309 16.87 -24.77 36.42
N ASP A 310 15.78 -25.19 35.78
CA ASP A 310 14.51 -25.55 36.42
C ASP A 310 14.61 -26.95 37.07
N ALA A 311 15.47 -27.07 38.09
CA ALA A 311 15.69 -28.30 38.86
C ALA A 311 14.38 -28.83 39.48
N LEU A 312 13.45 -27.92 39.80
CA LEU A 312 12.12 -28.24 40.26
C LEU A 312 11.28 -28.92 39.17
N ARG A 313 11.32 -28.40 37.93
CA ARG A 313 10.58 -28.97 36.80
C ARG A 313 11.06 -30.37 36.45
N LYS A 314 12.37 -30.60 36.39
CA LYS A 314 12.91 -31.96 36.18
C LYS A 314 12.49 -32.93 37.28
N ARG A 315 12.49 -32.47 38.53
CA ARG A 315 12.07 -33.30 39.67
C ARG A 315 10.60 -33.67 39.60
N LEU A 316 9.75 -32.75 39.12
CA LEU A 316 8.31 -33.00 38.92
C LEU A 316 8.05 -33.99 37.78
N GLU A 317 8.85 -33.99 36.72
CA GLU A 317 8.73 -34.93 35.59
C GLU A 317 9.13 -36.37 35.96
N GLU A 318 9.99 -36.55 36.96
CA GLU A 318 10.48 -37.86 37.41
C GLU A 318 9.57 -38.55 38.45
N ILE A 319 8.53 -37.87 38.94
CA ILE A 319 7.66 -38.40 40.01
C ILE A 319 6.51 -39.21 39.40
N ASP A 320 6.45 -40.50 39.76
CA ASP A 320 5.29 -41.35 39.50
C ASP A 320 4.34 -41.34 40.69
N ILE A 321 3.18 -40.70 40.51
CA ILE A 321 2.19 -40.47 41.56
C ILE A 321 1.46 -41.76 41.95
N ASP A 322 1.37 -42.73 41.04
CA ASP A 322 0.54 -43.93 41.23
C ASP A 322 1.20 -44.97 42.14
N VAL A 323 2.49 -44.79 42.47
CA VAL A 323 3.30 -45.74 43.26
C VAL A 323 3.64 -45.20 44.65
N LEU A 324 3.30 -43.95 44.97
CA LEU A 324 3.63 -43.33 46.24
C LEU A 324 2.64 -43.69 47.35
N SER A 325 3.16 -44.07 48.51
CA SER A 325 2.34 -44.13 49.72
C SER A 325 1.97 -42.72 50.20
N PRO A 326 0.85 -42.54 50.93
CA PRO A 326 0.44 -41.21 51.41
C PRO A 326 1.49 -40.48 52.26
N LEU A 327 2.33 -41.22 52.99
CA LEU A 327 3.40 -40.65 53.82
C LEU A 327 4.61 -40.21 52.99
N GLU A 328 4.94 -40.94 51.93
CA GLU A 328 5.99 -40.56 50.97
C GLU A 328 5.59 -39.33 50.16
N ALA A 329 4.32 -39.24 49.75
CA ALA A 329 3.80 -38.07 49.05
C ALA A 329 3.90 -36.78 49.90
N LEU A 330 3.62 -36.87 51.21
CA LEU A 330 3.74 -35.73 52.12
C LEU A 330 5.21 -35.30 52.33
N ASN A 331 6.13 -36.26 52.42
CA ASN A 331 7.56 -35.96 52.52
C ASN A 331 8.10 -35.34 51.22
N LEU A 332 7.70 -35.88 50.07
CA LEU A 332 8.05 -35.34 48.75
C LEU A 332 7.56 -33.90 48.57
N LEU A 333 6.34 -33.58 49.02
CA LEU A 333 5.81 -32.22 49.00
C LEU A 333 6.58 -31.27 49.92
N ALA A 334 7.07 -31.76 51.07
CA ALA A 334 7.92 -30.98 51.96
C ALA A 334 9.28 -30.68 51.31
N ASP A 335 9.88 -31.66 50.62
CA ASP A 335 11.14 -31.51 49.89
C ASP A 335 11.02 -30.55 48.71
N LEU A 336 9.96 -30.67 47.91
CA LEU A 336 9.68 -29.75 46.80
C LEU A 336 9.46 -28.31 47.31
N LYS A 337 8.80 -28.15 48.46
CA LYS A 337 8.63 -26.84 49.10
C LYS A 337 9.94 -26.26 49.61
N ALA A 338 10.89 -27.10 50.03
CA ALA A 338 12.23 -26.66 50.43
C ALA A 338 13.06 -26.20 49.22
N MET A 339 12.89 -26.81 48.04
CA MET A 339 13.59 -26.42 46.80
C MET A 339 13.16 -25.07 46.22
N VAL A 340 11.99 -24.56 46.62
CA VAL A 340 11.44 -23.26 46.18
C VAL A 340 11.80 -22.11 47.15
N ARG A 341 12.36 -22.42 48.32
CA ARG A 341 12.77 -21.44 49.34
C ARG A 341 14.23 -21.03 49.21
#